data_AF-A0A2N6E9Q7-F1
#
_entry.id   AF-A0A2N6E9Q7-F1
#
_cell.length_a   1.000
_cell.length_b   1.000
_cell.length_c   1.000
_cell.angle_alpha   90.00
_cell.angle_beta   90.00
_cell.angle_gamma   90.00
#
_symmetry.space_group_name_H-M   'P 1'
#
loop_
_entity.id
_entity.type
_entity.pdbx_description
1 polymer ?
#
loop_
_entity_poly.entity_id
_entity_poly.type
_entity_poly.pdbx_seq_one_letter_code
_entity_poly.pdbx_strand_id
1 'polypeptide(L)'
;MTGYTDTIRLWATDTRRAGLLAEADGVGEVGLESSEIGRRLAVRFTLKVDLDRVSDARYQVFGCGYSMAACAVAADLAVGQTLRESRRLDADCLEAALDGLPEERRYCAEMAAQALQAAVQSALTGGTVRTALPQDKAHGPRVTPNHPVYVLLMSSRSPAAISDEDRHLLACLLSVATEEPWETGAALGLDDKALDALLSLVFPGVDRAVLAELASPTKIPPLECNAELLTLLLPHVPTDRSFMQQMISCWLVRILATRSALPGHLWVAMGLTQRPQLSAAIRRHLPGLAEANSRNMRWKRFLFKQLCDQNGGTLCKAPNCGVCSDYHLCFAEDGK
;
A
#
# COMPACT_ATOMS: atom_id res chain seq x y z
N MET A 1 -11.88 3.68 -14.66
CA MET A 1 -10.82 2.78 -14.17
C MET A 1 -9.82 2.51 -15.30
N THR A 2 -8.72 3.26 -15.36
CA THR A 2 -7.72 3.27 -16.46
C THR A 2 -6.45 2.51 -16.08
N GLY A 3 -6.55 1.23 -15.70
CA GLY A 3 -5.36 0.46 -15.31
C GLY A 3 -5.48 -1.07 -15.39
N TYR A 4 -6.59 -1.60 -15.91
CA TYR A 4 -6.80 -3.03 -16.05
C TYR A 4 -7.12 -3.30 -17.53
N THR A 5 -6.07 -3.50 -18.32
CA THR A 5 -6.16 -3.77 -19.76
C THR A 5 -6.93 -5.06 -20.02
N ASP A 6 -7.46 -5.22 -21.23
CA ASP A 6 -8.16 -6.45 -21.61
C ASP A 6 -7.21 -7.67 -21.60
N THR A 7 -5.92 -7.45 -21.90
CA THR A 7 -4.86 -8.46 -21.75
C THR A 7 -4.73 -8.95 -20.31
N ILE A 8 -4.69 -8.04 -19.34
CA ILE A 8 -4.64 -8.41 -17.91
C ILE A 8 -5.94 -9.14 -17.50
N ARG A 9 -7.11 -8.83 -18.08
CA ARG A 9 -8.37 -9.55 -17.79
C ARG A 9 -8.31 -10.98 -18.27
N LEU A 10 -7.89 -11.15 -19.51
CA LEU A 10 -7.78 -12.46 -20.12
C LEU A 10 -6.87 -13.36 -19.27
N TRP A 11 -5.66 -12.90 -18.97
CA TRP A 11 -4.69 -13.67 -18.19
C TRP A 11 -5.12 -13.90 -16.74
N ALA A 12 -5.73 -12.93 -16.08
CA ALA A 12 -6.18 -13.10 -14.70
C ALA A 12 -7.30 -14.14 -14.54
N THR A 13 -8.08 -14.37 -15.59
CA THR A 13 -9.13 -15.40 -15.62
C THR A 13 -8.64 -16.73 -16.20
N ASP A 14 -7.42 -16.76 -16.74
CA ASP A 14 -6.83 -17.96 -17.31
C ASP A 14 -6.33 -18.90 -16.21
N THR A 15 -7.09 -19.96 -15.99
CA THR A 15 -6.81 -20.97 -14.97
C THR A 15 -6.11 -22.21 -15.53
N ARG A 16 -5.74 -22.23 -16.82
CA ARG A 16 -5.15 -23.42 -17.48
C ARG A 16 -3.89 -23.91 -16.80
N ARG A 17 -3.11 -23.01 -16.19
CA ARG A 17 -1.86 -23.32 -15.47
C ARG A 17 -1.99 -23.18 -13.94
N ALA A 18 -3.18 -22.89 -13.42
CA ALA A 18 -3.39 -22.81 -11.98
C ALA A 18 -3.34 -24.21 -11.34
N GLY A 19 -2.82 -24.30 -10.12
CA GLY A 19 -2.70 -25.54 -9.36
C GLY A 19 -1.26 -25.94 -9.05
N LEU A 20 -1.07 -27.19 -8.62
CA LEU A 20 0.24 -27.74 -8.27
C LEU A 20 0.45 -29.09 -8.95
N LEU A 21 1.70 -29.40 -9.26
CA LEU A 21 2.14 -30.73 -9.70
C LEU A 21 2.53 -31.56 -8.48
N ALA A 22 2.01 -32.78 -8.36
CA ALA A 22 2.31 -33.68 -7.24
C ALA A 22 3.78 -34.15 -7.23
N GLU A 23 4.35 -34.42 -8.42
CA GLU A 23 5.72 -34.91 -8.61
C GLU A 23 6.53 -33.88 -9.43
N ALA A 24 6.57 -32.66 -8.92
CA ALA A 24 7.33 -31.57 -9.51
C ALA A 24 8.84 -31.82 -9.38
N ASP A 25 9.58 -31.57 -10.47
CA ASP A 25 11.05 -31.64 -10.46
C ASP A 25 11.64 -30.35 -9.88
N GLY A 26 10.91 -29.23 -9.95
CA GLY A 26 11.28 -27.95 -9.33
C GLY A 26 10.13 -27.30 -8.58
N VAL A 27 10.41 -26.76 -7.39
CA VAL A 27 9.45 -26.03 -6.56
C VAL A 27 10.08 -24.72 -6.06
N GLY A 28 9.46 -23.61 -6.44
CA GLY A 28 9.87 -22.26 -6.04
C GLY A 28 8.76 -21.57 -5.27
N GLU A 29 9.10 -20.95 -4.14
CA GLU A 29 8.15 -20.24 -3.28
C GLU A 29 8.65 -18.83 -2.98
N VAL A 30 7.76 -17.85 -3.15
CA VAL A 30 7.97 -16.48 -2.67
C VAL A 30 7.01 -16.21 -1.52
N GLY A 31 7.57 -15.81 -0.37
CA GLY A 31 6.82 -15.32 0.79
C GLY A 31 6.72 -13.79 0.81
N LEU A 32 5.71 -13.27 1.51
CA LEU A 32 5.55 -11.83 1.74
C LEU A 32 6.56 -11.28 2.76
N GLU A 33 7.01 -12.12 3.70
CA GLU A 33 7.95 -11.74 4.76
C GLU A 33 9.02 -12.82 4.95
N SER A 34 10.26 -12.41 5.23
CA SER A 34 11.39 -13.31 5.44
C SER A 34 11.24 -14.20 6.68
N SER A 35 10.59 -13.70 7.73
CA SER A 35 10.25 -14.44 8.95
C SER A 35 9.14 -15.48 8.77
N GLU A 36 8.34 -15.38 7.70
CA GLU A 36 7.15 -16.21 7.47
C GLU A 36 7.27 -17.10 6.22
N ILE A 37 8.48 -17.23 5.67
CA ILE A 37 8.75 -18.07 4.50
C ILE A 37 8.28 -19.51 4.76
N GLY A 38 7.30 -19.97 3.98
CA GLY A 38 6.67 -21.30 4.11
C GLY A 38 5.42 -21.36 5.00
N ARG A 39 5.04 -20.27 5.69
CA ARG A 39 3.78 -20.14 6.44
C ARG A 39 2.76 -19.25 5.73
N ARG A 40 3.22 -18.15 5.12
CA ARG A 40 2.38 -17.19 4.38
C ARG A 40 2.86 -17.08 2.93
N LEU A 41 2.38 -18.00 2.10
CA LEU A 41 2.77 -18.14 0.70
C LEU A 41 2.15 -17.03 -0.15
N ALA A 42 2.96 -16.29 -0.91
CA ALA A 42 2.46 -15.32 -1.89
C ALA A 42 2.28 -15.98 -3.26
N VAL A 43 3.34 -16.63 -3.76
CA VAL A 43 3.37 -17.34 -5.03
C VAL A 43 4.17 -18.63 -4.86
N ARG A 44 3.68 -19.73 -5.42
CA ARG A 44 4.43 -20.97 -5.63
C ARG A 44 4.38 -21.35 -7.10
N PHE A 45 5.53 -21.74 -7.64
CA PHE A 45 5.62 -22.44 -8.91
C PHE A 45 6.06 -23.89 -8.69
N THR A 46 5.47 -24.80 -9.46
CA THR A 46 5.89 -26.19 -9.58
C THR A 46 6.14 -26.51 -11.04
N LEU A 47 7.31 -27.05 -11.36
CA LEU A 47 7.75 -27.37 -12.73
C LEU A 47 7.91 -28.87 -12.91
N LYS A 48 7.54 -29.37 -14.08
CA LYS A 48 8.00 -30.65 -14.62
C LYS A 48 9.02 -30.38 -15.70
N VAL A 49 10.11 -31.13 -15.70
CA VAL A 49 11.23 -30.96 -16.63
C VAL A 49 11.45 -32.26 -17.37
N ASP A 50 11.51 -32.17 -18.70
CA ASP A 50 11.98 -33.24 -19.57
C ASP A 50 13.33 -32.84 -20.16
N LEU A 51 14.38 -33.57 -19.79
CA LEU A 51 15.78 -33.24 -20.06
C LEU A 51 16.16 -31.85 -19.52
N ASP A 52 16.17 -30.84 -20.39
CA ASP A 52 16.49 -29.45 -20.06
C ASP A 52 15.31 -28.51 -20.32
N ARG A 53 14.13 -29.03 -20.70
CA ARG A 53 12.96 -28.24 -21.06
C ARG A 53 11.84 -28.37 -20.05
N VAL A 54 11.19 -27.25 -19.74
CA VAL A 54 9.98 -27.23 -18.90
C VAL A 54 8.83 -27.84 -19.69
N SER A 55 8.39 -29.03 -19.31
CA SER A 55 7.29 -29.74 -19.96
C SER A 55 5.92 -29.33 -19.41
N ASP A 56 5.86 -28.97 -18.12
CA ASP A 56 4.68 -28.33 -17.51
C ASP A 56 5.11 -27.35 -16.41
N ALA A 57 4.34 -26.27 -16.26
CA ALA A 57 4.52 -25.27 -15.22
C ALA A 57 3.17 -24.93 -14.61
N ARG A 58 3.06 -25.07 -13.29
CA ARG A 58 1.83 -24.74 -12.55
C ARG A 58 2.12 -23.75 -11.45
N TYR A 59 1.14 -22.92 -11.13
CA TYR A 59 1.25 -21.90 -10.10
C TYR A 59 0.11 -21.92 -9.10
N GLN A 60 0.43 -21.53 -7.86
CA GLN A 60 -0.52 -21.15 -6.84
C GLN A 60 -0.18 -19.74 -6.37
N VAL A 61 -1.17 -18.85 -6.34
CA VAL A 61 -0.98 -17.44 -5.96
C VAL A 61 -2.08 -16.98 -5.01
N PHE A 62 -1.69 -16.22 -4.00
CA PHE A 62 -2.58 -15.51 -3.09
C PHE A 62 -2.37 -14.01 -3.29
N GLY A 63 -3.11 -13.44 -4.25
CA GLY A 63 -2.90 -12.07 -4.70
C GLY A 63 -4.07 -11.52 -5.50
N CYS A 64 -3.91 -10.30 -6.00
CA CYS A 64 -4.94 -9.62 -6.79
C CYS A 64 -4.93 -10.08 -8.26
N GLY A 65 -5.83 -9.54 -9.08
CA GLY A 65 -5.91 -9.85 -10.52
C GLY A 65 -4.59 -9.69 -11.27
N TYR A 66 -3.78 -8.69 -10.92
CA TYR A 66 -2.45 -8.48 -11.50
C TYR A 66 -1.46 -9.61 -11.14
N SER A 67 -1.49 -10.11 -9.90
CA SER A 67 -0.67 -11.24 -9.48
C SER A 67 -1.07 -12.53 -10.19
N MET A 68 -2.37 -12.75 -10.37
CA MET A 68 -2.88 -13.89 -11.14
C MET A 68 -2.44 -13.81 -12.61
N ALA A 69 -2.62 -12.66 -13.24
CA ALA A 69 -2.21 -12.44 -14.62
C ALA A 69 -0.69 -12.66 -14.83
N ALA A 70 0.14 -12.07 -13.95
CA ALA A 70 1.59 -12.25 -14.01
C ALA A 70 2.03 -13.71 -13.83
N CYS A 71 1.43 -14.44 -12.89
CA CYS A 71 1.75 -15.86 -12.68
C CYS A 71 1.30 -16.73 -13.87
N ALA A 72 0.12 -16.44 -14.43
CA ALA A 72 -0.40 -17.15 -15.60
C ALA A 72 0.52 -16.96 -16.82
N VAL A 73 0.92 -15.72 -17.11
CA VAL A 73 1.88 -15.40 -18.17
C VAL A 73 3.22 -16.09 -17.93
N ALA A 74 3.77 -15.99 -16.71
CA ALA A 74 5.06 -16.61 -16.38
C ALA A 74 5.04 -18.13 -16.58
N ALA A 75 3.95 -18.80 -16.14
CA ALA A 75 3.78 -20.23 -16.35
C ALA A 75 3.68 -20.60 -17.84
N ASP A 76 2.93 -19.83 -18.61
CA ASP A 76 2.72 -20.09 -20.03
C ASP A 76 4.00 -19.88 -20.85
N LEU A 77 4.73 -18.77 -20.59
CA LEU A 77 6.01 -18.49 -21.23
C LEU A 77 7.08 -19.52 -20.89
N ALA A 78 7.07 -20.08 -19.67
CA ALA A 78 8.07 -21.05 -19.26
C ALA A 78 7.93 -22.39 -20.01
N VAL A 79 6.71 -22.81 -20.36
CA VAL A 79 6.49 -24.13 -20.96
C VAL A 79 7.11 -24.20 -22.35
N GLY A 80 7.90 -25.25 -22.60
CA GLY A 80 8.65 -25.46 -23.82
C GLY A 80 10.03 -24.80 -23.84
N GLN A 81 10.30 -23.84 -22.94
CA GLN A 81 11.63 -23.23 -22.81
C GLN A 81 12.61 -24.14 -22.09
N THR A 82 13.90 -23.93 -22.36
CA THR A 82 14.97 -24.53 -21.57
C THR A 82 15.04 -23.93 -20.17
N LEU A 83 15.59 -24.65 -19.19
CA LEU A 83 15.79 -24.10 -17.83
C LEU A 83 16.61 -22.81 -17.86
N ARG A 84 17.58 -22.70 -18.78
CA ARG A 84 18.38 -21.48 -18.97
C ARG A 84 17.55 -20.30 -19.48
N GLU A 85 16.63 -20.52 -20.40
CA GLU A 85 15.72 -19.50 -20.92
C GLU A 85 14.69 -19.10 -19.87
N SER A 86 14.05 -20.08 -19.21
CA SER A 86 13.08 -19.82 -18.14
C SER A 86 13.68 -19.03 -16.98
N ARG A 87 14.96 -19.27 -16.65
CA ARG A 87 15.70 -18.49 -15.63
C ARG A 87 15.86 -17.01 -15.98
N ARG A 88 15.77 -16.64 -17.27
CA ARG A 88 15.90 -15.26 -17.75
C ARG A 88 14.56 -14.52 -17.83
N LEU A 89 13.44 -15.20 -17.61
CA LEU A 89 12.13 -14.54 -17.54
C LEU A 89 12.10 -13.66 -16.28
N ASP A 90 12.16 -12.35 -16.49
CA ASP A 90 12.13 -11.31 -15.47
C ASP A 90 10.83 -10.48 -15.54
N ALA A 91 10.69 -9.49 -14.65
CA ALA A 91 9.49 -8.66 -14.59
C ALA A 91 9.20 -7.91 -15.90
N ASP A 92 10.25 -7.45 -16.59
CA ASP A 92 10.12 -6.73 -17.86
C ASP A 92 9.55 -7.65 -18.96
N CYS A 93 9.99 -8.90 -19.01
CA CYS A 93 9.42 -9.89 -19.93
C CYS A 93 7.93 -10.13 -19.68
N LEU A 94 7.52 -10.23 -18.40
CA LEU A 94 6.12 -10.44 -18.03
C LEU A 94 5.26 -9.20 -18.30
N GLU A 95 5.77 -8.01 -18.01
CA GLU A 95 5.11 -6.74 -18.30
C GLU A 95 4.87 -6.58 -19.80
N ALA A 96 5.87 -6.86 -20.64
CA ALA A 96 5.71 -6.81 -22.08
C ALA A 96 4.63 -7.78 -22.58
N ALA A 97 4.56 -8.99 -22.02
CA ALA A 97 3.53 -9.98 -22.37
C ALA A 97 2.13 -9.63 -21.83
N LEU A 98 2.03 -8.76 -20.82
CA LEU A 98 0.77 -8.25 -20.27
C LEU A 98 0.27 -6.97 -20.95
N ASP A 99 1.00 -6.48 -21.97
CA ASP A 99 0.77 -5.17 -22.59
C ASP A 99 0.90 -4.01 -21.58
N GLY A 100 1.91 -4.14 -20.71
CA GLY A 100 2.22 -3.21 -19.63
C GLY A 100 1.49 -3.51 -18.32
N LEU A 101 2.05 -3.00 -17.23
CA LEU A 101 1.44 -2.94 -15.92
C LEU A 101 1.48 -1.50 -15.39
N PRO A 102 0.50 -1.06 -14.58
CA PRO A 102 0.66 0.15 -13.80
C PRO A 102 1.93 0.08 -12.94
N GLU A 103 2.66 1.19 -12.80
CA GLU A 103 3.95 1.25 -12.09
C GLU A 103 3.83 0.69 -10.67
N GLU A 104 2.75 1.01 -9.96
CA GLU A 104 2.48 0.51 -8.62
C GLU A 104 2.13 -0.99 -8.54
N ARG A 105 2.03 -1.68 -9.68
CA ARG A 105 1.73 -3.11 -9.83
C ARG A 105 2.88 -3.92 -10.40
N ARG A 106 3.99 -3.29 -10.79
CA ARG A 106 5.23 -3.95 -11.24
C ARG A 106 5.70 -5.04 -10.28
N TYR A 107 5.55 -4.82 -8.98
CA TYR A 107 5.90 -5.82 -7.96
C TYR A 107 5.22 -7.18 -8.21
N CYS A 108 4.01 -7.23 -8.79
CA CYS A 108 3.31 -8.49 -9.10
C CYS A 108 4.09 -9.33 -10.12
N ALA A 109 4.68 -8.69 -11.13
CA ALA A 109 5.54 -9.34 -12.12
C ALA A 109 6.86 -9.79 -11.48
N GLU A 110 7.45 -8.96 -10.60
CA GLU A 110 8.68 -9.31 -9.88
C GLU A 110 8.49 -10.56 -9.00
N MET A 111 7.39 -10.67 -8.24
CA MET A 111 7.14 -11.86 -7.43
C MET A 111 6.98 -13.12 -8.28
N ALA A 112 6.23 -13.02 -9.39
CA ALA A 112 5.99 -14.15 -10.28
C ALA A 112 7.29 -14.64 -10.92
N ALA A 113 8.11 -13.70 -11.44
CA ALA A 113 9.42 -14.01 -12.01
C ALA A 113 10.35 -14.64 -10.98
N GLN A 114 10.46 -14.08 -9.77
CA GLN A 114 11.30 -14.64 -8.70
C GLN A 114 10.87 -16.05 -8.29
N ALA A 115 9.56 -16.30 -8.17
CA ALA A 115 9.04 -17.61 -7.81
C ALA A 115 9.31 -18.65 -8.92
N LEU A 116 9.16 -18.26 -10.19
CA LEU A 116 9.49 -19.11 -11.33
C LEU A 116 11.00 -19.42 -11.38
N GLN A 117 11.85 -18.40 -11.24
CA GLN A 117 13.30 -18.56 -11.22
C GLN A 117 13.76 -19.43 -10.04
N ALA A 118 13.12 -19.31 -8.87
CA ALA A 118 13.35 -20.19 -7.73
C ALA A 118 12.95 -21.64 -8.06
N ALA A 119 11.85 -21.86 -8.78
CA ALA A 119 11.43 -23.20 -9.21
C ALA A 119 12.39 -23.81 -10.24
N VAL A 120 12.91 -22.99 -11.16
CA VAL A 120 13.97 -23.40 -12.10
C VAL A 120 15.26 -23.77 -11.35
N GLN A 121 15.67 -22.95 -10.37
CA GLN A 121 16.83 -23.24 -9.54
C GLN A 121 16.63 -24.53 -8.75
N SER A 122 15.44 -24.74 -8.20
CA SER A 122 15.03 -25.97 -7.51
C SER A 122 15.14 -27.20 -8.43
N ALA A 123 14.71 -27.09 -9.69
CA ALA A 123 14.86 -28.18 -10.67
C ALA A 123 16.33 -28.52 -10.97
N LEU A 124 17.24 -27.54 -10.89
CA LEU A 124 18.67 -27.74 -11.13
C LEU A 124 19.41 -28.32 -9.93
N THR A 125 19.03 -27.95 -8.70
CA THR A 125 19.78 -28.32 -7.50
C THR A 125 19.07 -29.32 -6.59
N GLY A 126 17.80 -29.60 -6.85
CA GLY A 126 16.92 -30.33 -5.93
C GLY A 126 16.50 -29.49 -4.73
N GLY A 127 15.42 -29.93 -4.06
CA GLY A 127 14.85 -29.29 -2.87
C GLY A 127 14.08 -27.99 -3.18
N THR A 128 13.12 -27.65 -2.33
CA THR A 128 12.33 -26.41 -2.50
C THR A 128 13.17 -25.17 -2.25
N VAL A 129 13.21 -24.26 -3.22
CA VAL A 129 13.86 -22.96 -3.07
C VAL A 129 12.82 -21.96 -2.60
N ARG A 130 13.12 -21.28 -1.49
CA ARG A 130 12.24 -20.24 -0.95
C ARG A 130 12.95 -18.91 -0.92
N THR A 131 12.32 -17.89 -1.47
CA THR A 131 12.79 -16.52 -1.45
C THR A 131 11.77 -15.63 -0.74
N ALA A 132 12.24 -14.54 -0.16
CA ALA A 132 11.38 -13.44 0.24
C ALA A 132 11.65 -12.30 -0.73
N LEU A 133 10.60 -11.58 -1.10
CA LEU A 133 10.81 -10.31 -1.77
C LEU A 133 11.62 -9.40 -0.84
N PRO A 134 12.53 -8.57 -1.38
CA PRO A 134 13.00 -7.41 -0.65
C PRO A 134 11.75 -6.69 -0.14
N GLN A 135 11.60 -6.54 1.18
CA GLN A 135 10.55 -5.67 1.69
C GLN A 135 10.78 -4.31 1.04
N ASP A 136 9.79 -3.85 0.30
CA ASP A 136 9.79 -2.48 -0.15
C ASP A 136 9.95 -1.62 1.11
N LYS A 137 10.95 -0.72 1.13
CA LYS A 137 11.17 0.20 2.27
C LYS A 137 9.89 0.99 2.63
N ALA A 138 8.89 0.96 1.74
CA ALA A 138 7.55 1.53 1.84
C ALA A 138 6.61 0.98 2.94
N HIS A 139 7.03 0.04 3.81
CA HIS A 139 6.16 -0.45 4.91
C HIS A 139 6.60 0.00 6.31
N GLY A 140 7.79 0.62 6.43
CA GLY A 140 8.28 1.19 7.67
C GLY A 140 7.84 2.64 7.89
N PRO A 141 8.06 3.19 9.10
CA PRO A 141 7.82 4.59 9.36
C PRO A 141 8.76 5.46 8.52
N ARG A 142 8.20 6.45 7.81
CA ARG A 142 8.98 7.41 7.01
C ARG A 142 9.62 8.50 7.84
N VAL A 143 8.92 8.94 8.89
CA VAL A 143 9.43 9.93 9.85
C VAL A 143 10.05 9.19 11.02
N THR A 144 11.25 9.60 11.39
CA THR A 144 11.96 9.11 12.57
C THR A 144 12.13 10.24 13.59
N PRO A 145 12.44 9.94 14.88
CA PRO A 145 12.70 10.97 15.89
C PRO A 145 13.81 11.95 15.52
N ASN A 146 14.70 11.59 14.59
CA ASN A 146 15.83 12.41 14.13
C ASN A 146 15.54 13.17 12.83
N HIS A 147 14.32 13.07 12.28
CA HIS A 147 13.96 13.81 11.06
C HIS A 147 14.06 15.33 11.31
N PRO A 148 14.77 16.10 10.46
CA PRO A 148 15.11 17.50 10.76
C PRO A 148 13.87 18.38 11.00
N VAL A 149 12.85 18.23 10.14
CA VAL A 149 11.57 18.95 10.31
C VAL A 149 10.81 18.49 11.55
N TYR A 150 10.86 17.19 11.89
CA TYR A 150 10.18 16.67 13.07
C TYR A 150 10.81 17.24 14.34
N VAL A 151 12.15 17.21 14.41
CA VAL A 151 12.92 17.78 15.52
C VAL A 151 12.65 19.27 15.64
N LEU A 152 12.68 20.03 14.54
CA LEU A 152 12.36 21.46 14.52
C LEU A 152 10.97 21.73 15.10
N LEU A 153 9.95 21.04 14.60
CA LEU A 153 8.56 21.20 15.02
C LEU A 153 8.39 20.83 16.49
N MET A 154 8.92 19.67 16.92
CA MET A 154 8.77 19.20 18.29
C MET A 154 9.56 20.03 19.31
N SER A 155 10.64 20.70 18.88
CA SER A 155 11.44 21.62 19.71
C SER A 155 10.80 23.00 19.88
N SER A 156 9.79 23.35 19.08
CA SER A 156 9.04 24.60 19.28
C SER A 156 8.30 24.62 20.62
N ARG A 157 7.82 25.79 21.05
CA ARG A 157 7.04 25.90 22.29
C ARG A 157 5.73 25.12 22.15
N SER A 158 5.40 24.28 23.13
CA SER A 158 4.12 23.55 23.16
C SER A 158 2.97 24.44 23.68
N PRO A 159 1.91 24.71 22.89
CA PRO A 159 0.73 25.44 23.37
C PRO A 159 -0.11 24.58 24.33
N ALA A 160 -0.66 25.17 25.39
CA ALA A 160 -1.46 24.42 26.38
C ALA A 160 -2.78 23.85 25.82
N ALA A 161 -3.24 24.36 24.67
CA ALA A 161 -4.50 23.96 24.05
C ALA A 161 -4.37 22.73 23.13
N ILE A 162 -3.17 22.16 22.96
CA ILE A 162 -2.95 20.96 22.15
C ILE A 162 -2.31 19.84 22.97
N SER A 163 -2.77 18.61 22.75
CA SER A 163 -2.19 17.41 23.35
C SER A 163 -0.86 17.02 22.70
N ASP A 164 -0.01 16.31 23.44
CA ASP A 164 1.25 15.80 22.88
C ASP A 164 1.00 14.83 21.73
N GLU A 165 -0.08 14.04 21.77
CA GLU A 165 -0.44 13.13 20.68
C GLU A 165 -0.84 13.86 19.40
N ASP A 166 -1.59 14.96 19.50
CA ASP A 166 -2.01 15.74 18.34
C ASP A 166 -0.84 16.56 17.78
N ARG A 167 0.02 17.07 18.66
CA ARG A 167 1.26 17.72 18.26
C ARG A 167 2.18 16.76 17.54
N HIS A 168 2.32 15.53 18.03
CA HIS A 168 3.07 14.47 17.35
C HIS A 168 2.47 14.12 15.98
N LEU A 169 1.15 13.91 15.91
CA LEU A 169 0.43 13.62 14.66
C LEU A 169 0.72 14.68 13.59
N LEU A 170 0.56 15.95 13.93
CA LEU A 170 0.74 17.06 12.98
C LEU A 170 2.22 17.25 12.63
N ALA A 171 3.15 16.99 13.55
CA ALA A 171 4.58 17.03 13.27
C ALA A 171 5.00 15.94 12.27
N CYS A 172 4.47 14.72 12.42
CA CYS A 172 4.67 13.63 11.46
C CYS A 172 4.14 13.99 10.07
N LEU A 173 2.94 14.56 10.00
CA LEU A 173 2.30 14.96 8.75
C LEU A 173 3.10 16.03 7.99
N LEU A 174 3.52 17.09 8.68
CA LEU A 174 4.37 18.12 8.09
C LEU A 174 5.73 17.57 7.66
N SER A 175 6.34 16.72 8.48
CA SER A 175 7.66 16.13 8.19
C SER A 175 7.63 15.27 6.93
N VAL A 176 6.68 14.33 6.84
CA VAL A 176 6.58 13.48 5.65
C VAL A 176 6.25 14.30 4.41
N ALA A 177 5.46 15.38 4.54
CA ALA A 177 5.10 16.26 3.45
C ALA A 177 6.29 17.06 2.88
N THR A 178 7.31 17.38 3.69
CA THR A 178 8.54 18.03 3.20
C THR A 178 9.44 17.10 2.37
N GLU A 179 9.27 15.79 2.50
CA GLU A 179 9.98 14.81 1.65
C GLU A 179 9.26 14.54 0.31
N GLU A 180 8.06 15.09 0.12
CA GLU A 180 7.28 14.86 -1.09
C GLU A 180 7.70 15.80 -2.22
N PRO A 181 7.44 15.44 -3.49
CA PRO A 181 7.78 16.28 -4.65
C PRO A 181 6.93 17.55 -4.79
N TRP A 182 6.07 17.88 -3.81
CA TRP A 182 5.14 19.02 -3.84
C TRP A 182 5.42 20.00 -2.71
N GLU A 183 4.90 21.22 -2.82
CA GLU A 183 4.86 22.13 -1.68
C GLU A 183 4.13 21.49 -0.49
N THR A 184 4.61 21.76 0.74
CA THR A 184 4.16 21.09 1.96
C THR A 184 2.63 21.16 2.16
N GLY A 185 2.02 22.31 1.87
CA GLY A 185 0.57 22.47 1.93
C GLY A 185 -0.16 21.60 0.91
N ALA A 186 0.28 21.64 -0.35
CA ALA A 186 -0.27 20.84 -1.44
C ALA A 186 -0.15 19.32 -1.17
N ALA A 187 0.99 18.86 -0.65
CA ALA A 187 1.21 17.46 -0.26
C ALA A 187 0.24 16.97 0.84
N LEU A 188 -0.36 17.90 1.60
CA LEU A 188 -1.33 17.64 2.66
C LEU A 188 -2.77 17.99 2.26
N GLY A 189 -3.00 18.55 1.07
CA GLY A 189 -4.32 19.06 0.65
C GLY A 189 -4.76 20.31 1.42
N LEU A 190 -3.82 21.02 2.02
CA LEU A 190 -4.04 22.27 2.74
C LEU A 190 -3.68 23.45 1.84
N ASP A 191 -4.53 24.47 1.84
CA ASP A 191 -4.19 25.78 1.27
C ASP A 191 -3.25 26.56 2.22
N ASP A 192 -2.63 27.62 1.70
CA ASP A 192 -1.71 28.48 2.45
C ASP A 192 -2.29 28.95 3.80
N LYS A 193 -3.57 29.37 3.81
CA LYS A 193 -4.22 29.87 5.03
C LYS A 193 -4.35 28.75 6.07
N ALA A 194 -4.72 27.55 5.64
CA ALA A 194 -4.83 26.40 6.51
C ALA A 194 -3.46 25.95 7.05
N LEU A 195 -2.41 25.98 6.22
CA LEU A 195 -1.05 25.67 6.64
C LEU A 195 -0.51 26.70 7.64
N ASP A 196 -0.69 27.99 7.35
CA ASP A 196 -0.26 29.09 8.24
C ASP A 196 -1.00 29.03 9.59
N ALA A 197 -2.29 28.72 9.58
CA ALA A 197 -3.07 28.53 10.79
C ALA A 197 -2.57 27.32 11.60
N LEU A 198 -2.25 26.20 10.93
CA LEU A 198 -1.69 25.01 11.59
C LEU A 198 -0.37 25.33 12.27
N LEU A 199 0.58 25.94 11.55
CA LEU A 199 1.88 26.31 12.11
C LEU A 199 1.72 27.29 13.28
N SER A 200 0.91 28.34 13.11
CA SER A 200 0.71 29.36 14.15
C SER A 200 0.06 28.81 15.43
N LEU A 201 -0.93 27.92 15.28
CA LEU A 201 -1.69 27.39 16.41
C LEU A 201 -0.99 26.23 17.11
N VAL A 202 -0.13 25.48 16.42
CA VAL A 202 0.45 24.23 16.93
C VAL A 202 1.96 24.29 17.15
N PHE A 203 2.68 25.00 16.29
CA PHE A 203 4.14 25.08 16.29
C PHE A 203 4.60 26.55 16.28
N PRO A 204 4.24 27.34 17.31
CA PRO A 204 4.55 28.76 17.35
C PRO A 204 6.05 28.99 17.24
N GLY A 205 6.43 29.87 16.31
CA GLY A 205 7.83 30.19 16.00
C GLY A 205 8.43 29.41 14.84
N VAL A 206 7.68 28.47 14.23
CA VAL A 206 8.08 27.83 12.97
C VAL A 206 7.36 28.49 11.80
N ASP A 207 8.12 29.10 10.90
CA ASP A 207 7.59 29.75 9.69
C ASP A 207 7.49 28.75 8.53
N ARG A 208 6.49 28.94 7.66
CA ARG A 208 6.33 28.20 6.41
C ARG A 208 7.58 28.28 5.51
N ALA A 209 8.30 29.41 5.54
CA ALA A 209 9.53 29.59 4.78
C ALA A 209 10.62 28.59 5.18
N VAL A 210 10.74 28.28 6.47
CA VAL A 210 11.69 27.28 6.96
C VAL A 210 11.33 25.88 6.45
N LEU A 211 10.04 25.55 6.39
CA LEU A 211 9.61 24.29 5.79
C LEU A 211 9.88 24.24 4.29
N ALA A 212 9.70 25.34 3.58
CA ALA A 212 9.98 25.45 2.15
C ALA A 212 11.48 25.30 1.83
N GLU A 213 12.37 25.80 2.70
CA GLU A 213 13.83 25.63 2.56
C GLU A 213 14.29 24.18 2.78
N LEU A 214 13.59 23.45 3.66
CA LEU A 214 13.87 22.03 3.94
C LEU A 214 13.17 21.10 2.95
N ALA A 215 12.14 21.56 2.26
CA ALA A 215 11.47 20.84 1.19
C ALA A 215 12.25 20.97 -0.13
N SER A 216 12.11 19.99 -1.00
CA SER A 216 12.66 20.04 -2.37
C SER A 216 11.57 19.72 -3.39
N PRO A 217 10.55 20.59 -3.53
CA PRO A 217 9.46 20.35 -4.46
C PRO A 217 9.98 20.35 -5.90
N THR A 218 9.43 19.46 -6.71
CA THR A 218 9.69 19.38 -8.14
C THR A 218 8.53 20.00 -8.92
N LYS A 219 8.72 20.32 -10.21
CA LYS A 219 7.68 20.93 -11.06
C LYS A 219 6.61 19.91 -11.53
N ILE A 220 6.12 19.07 -10.63
CA ILE A 220 5.09 18.06 -10.90
C ILE A 220 3.72 18.64 -10.50
N PRO A 221 2.62 18.30 -11.20
CA PRO A 221 1.27 18.69 -10.78
C PRO A 221 0.99 18.31 -9.33
N PRO A 222 0.30 19.16 -8.56
CA PRO A 222 0.02 18.91 -7.15
C PRO A 222 -0.81 17.64 -6.96
N LEU A 223 -0.58 16.95 -5.84
CA LEU A 223 -1.39 15.82 -5.45
C LEU A 223 -2.85 16.27 -5.27
N GLU A 224 -3.73 15.81 -6.16
CA GLU A 224 -5.14 16.18 -6.11
C GLU A 224 -5.84 15.54 -4.89
N CYS A 225 -6.55 16.37 -4.12
CA CYS A 225 -7.41 15.89 -3.06
C CYS A 225 -8.58 15.10 -3.65
N ASN A 226 -8.82 13.87 -3.18
CA ASN A 226 -9.95 13.08 -3.62
C ASN A 226 -11.27 13.71 -3.11
N ALA A 227 -11.98 14.40 -4.01
CA ALA A 227 -13.19 15.16 -3.68
C ALA A 227 -14.35 14.28 -3.17
N GLU A 228 -14.50 13.07 -3.71
CA GLU A 228 -15.51 12.11 -3.24
C GLU A 228 -15.20 11.67 -1.80
N LEU A 229 -13.94 11.34 -1.53
CA LEU A 229 -13.49 10.95 -0.19
C LEU A 229 -13.61 12.11 0.80
N LEU A 230 -13.31 13.33 0.39
CA LEU A 230 -13.51 14.51 1.23
C LEU A 230 -15.00 14.69 1.57
N THR A 231 -15.88 14.55 0.58
CA THR A 231 -17.34 14.62 0.77
C THR A 231 -17.84 13.53 1.73
N LEU A 232 -17.28 12.32 1.65
CA LEU A 232 -17.56 11.23 2.58
C LEU A 232 -17.10 11.55 4.02
N LEU A 233 -15.94 12.21 4.17
CA LEU A 233 -15.31 12.44 5.47
C LEU A 233 -15.87 13.66 6.23
N LEU A 234 -16.29 14.71 5.51
CA LEU A 234 -16.77 15.96 6.11
C LEU A 234 -17.91 15.78 7.14
N PRO A 235 -18.93 14.93 6.91
CA PRO A 235 -19.99 14.68 7.89
C PRO A 235 -19.52 14.09 9.22
N HIS A 236 -18.31 13.52 9.27
CA HIS A 236 -17.74 12.94 10.50
C HIS A 236 -16.99 13.95 11.37
N VAL A 237 -16.85 15.21 10.93
CA VAL A 237 -16.26 16.29 11.75
C VAL A 237 -17.23 16.65 12.87
N PRO A 238 -16.85 16.48 14.15
CA PRO A 238 -17.73 16.79 15.26
C PRO A 238 -17.91 18.31 15.42
N THR A 239 -19.14 18.74 15.72
CA THR A 239 -19.51 20.15 15.89
C THR A 239 -19.51 20.60 17.35
N ASP A 240 -19.45 19.67 18.30
CA ASP A 240 -19.56 19.86 19.75
C ASP A 240 -18.19 19.78 20.45
N ARG A 241 -17.14 20.31 19.80
CA ARG A 241 -15.76 20.27 20.30
C ARG A 241 -15.17 21.66 20.53
N SER A 242 -14.05 21.71 21.24
CA SER A 242 -13.27 22.95 21.34
C SER A 242 -12.80 23.42 19.96
N PHE A 243 -12.57 24.73 19.82
CA PHE A 243 -12.07 25.32 18.57
C PHE A 243 -10.84 24.58 18.02
N MET A 244 -9.85 24.29 18.88
CA MET A 244 -8.64 23.58 18.48
C MET A 244 -8.92 22.17 17.97
N GLN A 245 -9.77 21.41 18.66
CA GLN A 245 -10.13 20.05 18.21
C GLN A 245 -10.88 20.09 16.88
N GLN A 246 -11.78 21.05 16.70
CA GLN A 246 -12.52 21.20 15.44
C GLN A 246 -11.59 21.55 14.27
N MET A 247 -10.60 22.44 14.50
CA MET A 247 -9.58 22.76 13.49
C MET A 247 -8.75 21.52 13.10
N ILE A 248 -8.33 20.72 14.08
CA ILE A 248 -7.56 19.49 13.83
C ILE A 248 -8.41 18.48 13.04
N SER A 249 -9.68 18.29 13.40
CA SER A 249 -10.61 17.44 12.64
C SER A 249 -10.75 17.90 11.19
N CYS A 250 -10.91 19.21 10.95
CA CYS A 250 -11.01 19.79 9.60
C CYS A 250 -9.73 19.59 8.77
N TRP A 251 -8.55 19.78 9.36
CA TRP A 251 -7.30 19.48 8.67
C TRP A 251 -7.16 17.98 8.40
N LEU A 252 -7.48 17.15 9.39
CA LEU A 252 -7.36 15.70 9.28
C LEU A 252 -8.21 15.13 8.14
N VAL A 253 -9.45 15.59 7.93
CA VAL A 253 -10.28 15.10 6.82
C VAL A 253 -9.69 15.45 5.45
N ARG A 254 -9.14 16.66 5.26
CA ARG A 254 -8.46 17.07 4.02
C ARG A 254 -7.21 16.24 3.77
N ILE A 255 -6.42 16.03 4.81
CA ILE A 255 -5.19 15.22 4.77
C ILE A 255 -5.51 13.75 4.47
N LEU A 256 -6.53 13.17 5.11
CA LEU A 256 -6.97 11.81 4.84
C LEU A 256 -7.46 11.65 3.39
N ALA A 257 -8.25 12.60 2.89
CA ALA A 257 -8.75 12.60 1.52
C ALA A 257 -7.61 12.68 0.49
N THR A 258 -6.61 13.51 0.76
CA THR A 258 -5.46 13.74 -0.13
C THR A 258 -4.49 12.56 -0.09
N ARG A 259 -4.02 12.18 1.11
CA ARG A 259 -2.98 11.16 1.26
C ARG A 259 -3.48 9.74 1.03
N SER A 260 -4.79 9.52 0.98
CA SER A 260 -5.36 8.23 0.56
C SER A 260 -5.08 7.90 -0.92
N ALA A 261 -4.76 8.89 -1.75
CA ALA A 261 -4.33 8.66 -3.14
C ALA A 261 -2.93 8.03 -3.23
N LEU A 262 -2.05 8.30 -2.26
CA LEU A 262 -0.67 7.79 -2.25
C LEU A 262 -0.63 6.26 -2.12
N PRO A 263 0.32 5.57 -2.76
CA PRO A 263 0.43 4.11 -2.69
C PRO A 263 0.73 3.62 -1.26
N GLY A 264 0.54 2.31 -1.04
CA GLY A 264 0.87 1.67 0.24
C GLY A 264 -0.13 1.94 1.38
N HIS A 265 0.37 1.83 2.62
CA HIS A 265 -0.42 1.97 3.84
C HIS A 265 -0.65 3.44 4.20
N LEU A 266 -1.90 3.80 4.51
CA LEU A 266 -2.26 5.19 4.85
C LEU A 266 -1.50 5.74 6.06
N TRP A 267 -1.18 4.92 7.07
CA TRP A 267 -0.40 5.40 8.23
C TRP A 267 1.04 5.76 7.83
N VAL A 268 1.66 5.00 6.92
CA VAL A 268 2.98 5.29 6.35
C VAL A 268 2.91 6.55 5.49
N ALA A 269 1.88 6.65 4.65
CA ALA A 269 1.62 7.85 3.88
C ALA A 269 1.50 9.05 4.83
N MET A 270 0.82 8.93 5.96
CA MET A 270 0.71 10.03 6.95
C MET A 270 1.98 10.29 7.78
N GLY A 271 3.09 9.60 7.50
CA GLY A 271 4.36 9.80 8.22
C GLY A 271 4.33 9.30 9.67
N LEU A 272 3.35 8.48 10.03
CA LEU A 272 3.21 7.98 11.38
C LEU A 272 4.25 6.90 11.67
N THR A 273 4.65 6.79 12.94
CA THR A 273 5.68 5.84 13.35
C THR A 273 5.14 4.43 13.53
N GLN A 274 3.84 4.32 13.86
CA GLN A 274 3.17 3.05 14.08
C GLN A 274 1.72 3.09 13.60
N ARG A 275 1.25 1.96 13.09
CA ARG A 275 -0.14 1.78 12.61
C ARG A 275 -1.22 2.21 13.62
N PRO A 276 -1.16 1.88 14.93
CA PRO A 276 -2.22 2.24 15.88
C PRO A 276 -2.41 3.76 16.04
N GLN A 277 -1.39 4.57 15.75
CA GLN A 277 -1.47 6.03 15.86
C GLN A 277 -2.53 6.62 14.93
N LEU A 278 -2.70 6.05 13.73
CA LEU A 278 -3.74 6.48 12.80
C LEU A 278 -5.14 6.20 13.37
N SER A 279 -5.36 4.99 13.88
CA SER A 279 -6.63 4.61 14.50
C SER A 279 -6.93 5.44 15.75
N ALA A 280 -5.91 5.81 16.53
CA ALA A 280 -6.06 6.68 17.69
C ALA A 280 -6.43 8.11 17.27
N ALA A 281 -5.77 8.66 16.25
CA ALA A 281 -6.08 9.99 15.70
C ALA A 281 -7.52 10.06 15.17
N ILE A 282 -7.95 9.04 14.39
CA ILE A 282 -9.31 8.98 13.86
C ILE A 282 -10.34 8.82 14.99
N ARG A 283 -10.08 7.98 16.01
CA ARG A 283 -10.96 7.87 17.18
C ARG A 283 -11.13 9.19 17.94
N ARG A 284 -10.06 9.98 18.05
CA ARG A 284 -10.08 11.27 18.76
C ARG A 284 -10.81 12.36 17.98
N HIS A 285 -10.49 12.49 16.69
CA HIS A 285 -10.93 13.65 15.89
C HIS A 285 -12.12 13.38 14.98
N LEU A 286 -12.39 12.11 14.66
CA LEU A 286 -13.49 11.68 13.79
C LEU A 286 -14.21 10.47 14.42
N PRO A 287 -14.77 10.61 15.64
CA PRO A 287 -15.31 9.47 16.40
C PRO A 287 -16.42 8.72 15.67
N GLY A 288 -17.30 9.42 14.93
CA GLY A 288 -18.33 8.76 14.12
C GLY A 288 -17.75 7.90 12.98
N LEU A 289 -16.61 8.29 12.41
CA LEU A 289 -15.91 7.48 11.41
C LEU A 289 -15.27 6.24 12.05
N ALA A 290 -14.74 6.40 13.27
CA ALA A 290 -14.22 5.29 14.08
C ALA A 290 -15.29 4.26 14.41
N GLU A 291 -16.46 4.71 14.83
CA GLU A 291 -17.60 3.84 15.11
C GLU A 291 -18.09 3.10 13.86
N ALA A 292 -18.15 3.78 12.72
CA ALA A 292 -18.51 3.16 11.44
C ALA A 292 -17.53 2.05 11.03
N ASN A 293 -16.26 2.12 11.46
CA ASN A 293 -15.24 1.09 11.27
C ASN A 293 -15.10 0.14 12.48
N SER A 294 -16.24 -0.28 13.06
CA SER A 294 -16.30 -1.14 14.25
C SER A 294 -15.58 -2.49 14.14
N ARG A 295 -15.36 -2.99 12.93
CA ARG A 295 -14.65 -4.24 12.67
C ARG A 295 -13.14 -4.07 12.44
N ASN A 296 -12.60 -2.88 12.68
CA ASN A 296 -11.16 -2.59 12.56
C ASN A 296 -10.57 -2.94 11.17
N MET A 297 -11.31 -2.60 10.11
CA MET A 297 -10.78 -2.68 8.75
C MET A 297 -9.59 -1.73 8.60
N ARG A 298 -8.63 -2.09 7.75
CA ARG A 298 -7.53 -1.19 7.35
C ARG A 298 -8.14 0.10 6.78
N TRP A 299 -7.80 1.26 7.35
CA TRP A 299 -8.45 2.54 7.08
C TRP A 299 -8.64 2.86 5.60
N LYS A 300 -7.57 2.76 4.79
CA LYS A 300 -7.67 3.00 3.35
C LYS A 300 -8.73 2.11 2.71
N ARG A 301 -8.75 0.81 3.02
CA ARG A 301 -9.75 -0.12 2.49
C ARG A 301 -11.16 0.19 2.97
N PHE A 302 -11.32 0.56 4.23
CA PHE A 302 -12.60 0.99 4.78
C PHE A 302 -13.16 2.19 4.02
N LEU A 303 -12.35 3.24 3.84
CA LEU A 303 -12.74 4.47 3.15
C LEU A 303 -13.15 4.21 1.69
N PHE A 304 -12.35 3.47 0.93
CA PHE A 304 -12.71 3.13 -0.45
C PHE A 304 -13.91 2.19 -0.55
N LYS A 305 -14.12 1.30 0.44
CA LYS A 305 -15.34 0.48 0.51
C LYS A 305 -16.58 1.37 0.68
N GLN A 306 -16.55 2.34 1.59
CA GLN A 306 -17.66 3.27 1.81
C GLN A 306 -18.01 4.06 0.54
N LEU A 307 -17.01 4.55 -0.19
CA LEU A 307 -17.23 5.20 -1.49
C LEU A 307 -17.88 4.27 -2.52
N CYS A 308 -17.43 3.03 -2.59
CA CYS A 308 -18.03 2.04 -3.49
C CYS A 308 -19.48 1.76 -3.12
N ASP A 309 -19.78 1.58 -1.83
CA ASP A 309 -21.13 1.31 -1.34
C ASP A 309 -22.07 2.49 -1.66
N GLN A 310 -21.61 3.73 -1.54
CA GLN A 310 -22.40 4.94 -1.87
C GLN A 310 -22.66 5.11 -3.37
N ASN A 311 -21.70 4.76 -4.22
CA ASN A 311 -21.81 4.85 -5.67
C ASN A 311 -22.50 3.62 -6.32
N GLY A 312 -23.20 2.80 -5.52
CA GLY A 312 -23.92 1.60 -6.01
C GLY A 312 -23.00 0.45 -6.46
N GLY A 313 -21.72 0.48 -6.07
CA GLY A 313 -20.65 -0.36 -6.59
C GLY A 313 -20.48 -1.71 -5.90
N THR A 314 -20.55 -2.77 -6.72
CA THR A 314 -20.40 -4.21 -6.41
C THR A 314 -18.94 -4.65 -6.27
N LEU A 315 -18.10 -3.92 -5.53
CA LEU A 315 -16.65 -4.23 -5.47
C LEU A 315 -16.28 -5.33 -4.47
N CYS A 316 -17.17 -5.67 -3.54
CA CYS A 316 -17.00 -6.83 -2.67
C CYS A 316 -17.69 -8.06 -3.30
N LYS A 317 -16.92 -8.89 -4.02
CA LYS A 317 -17.44 -10.13 -4.64
C LYS A 317 -17.89 -11.19 -3.62
N ALA A 318 -17.46 -11.08 -2.36
CA ALA A 318 -17.79 -12.05 -1.32
C ALA A 318 -19.05 -11.62 -0.53
N PRO A 319 -20.11 -12.44 -0.47
CA PRO A 319 -21.34 -12.13 0.27
C PRO A 319 -21.14 -12.11 1.79
N ASN A 320 -20.02 -12.64 2.29
CA ASN A 320 -19.62 -12.56 3.69
C ASN A 320 -18.10 -12.36 3.80
N CYS A 321 -17.69 -11.29 4.49
CA CYS A 321 -16.27 -10.98 4.71
C CYS A 321 -15.54 -12.10 5.48
N GLY A 322 -16.18 -12.76 6.46
CA GLY A 322 -15.51 -13.75 7.32
C GLY A 322 -15.04 -15.03 6.62
N VAL A 323 -15.49 -15.27 5.38
CA VAL A 323 -15.09 -16.40 4.53
C VAL A 323 -14.39 -15.95 3.23
N CYS A 324 -14.10 -14.65 3.13
CA CYS A 324 -13.41 -14.08 1.97
C CYS A 324 -11.92 -14.42 2.04
N SER A 325 -11.34 -14.91 0.94
CA SER A 325 -9.89 -15.17 0.81
C SER A 325 -9.04 -13.94 1.15
N ASP A 326 -9.58 -12.75 0.90
CA ASP A 326 -8.91 -11.47 1.10
C ASP A 326 -9.19 -10.86 2.48
N TYR A 327 -9.84 -11.60 3.40
CA TYR A 327 -10.21 -11.11 4.74
C TYR A 327 -9.00 -10.55 5.49
N HIS A 328 -7.88 -11.29 5.53
CA HIS A 328 -6.65 -10.85 6.20
C HIS A 328 -6.00 -9.61 5.58
N LEU A 329 -6.28 -9.34 4.30
CA LEU A 329 -5.87 -8.11 3.63
C LEU A 329 -6.80 -6.95 4.03
N CYS A 330 -8.06 -7.23 4.38
CA CYS A 330 -9.10 -6.24 4.69
C CYS A 330 -9.03 -5.79 6.15
N PHE A 331 -8.82 -6.77 7.03
CA PHE A 331 -8.88 -6.63 8.47
C PHE A 331 -7.45 -6.70 9.05
N ALA A 332 -7.25 -6.11 10.22
CA ALA A 332 -6.06 -6.39 11.01
C ALA A 332 -6.20 -7.75 11.67
N GLU A 333 -5.10 -8.44 11.96
CA GLU A 333 -5.09 -9.33 13.11
C GLU A 333 -5.12 -8.42 14.36
N ASP A 334 -6.04 -8.70 15.28
CA ASP A 334 -6.12 -7.94 16.54
C ASP A 334 -4.77 -8.04 17.25
N GLY A 335 -4.22 -6.87 17.58
CA GLY A 335 -2.84 -6.72 18.01
C GLY A 335 -2.44 -7.70 19.11
N LYS A 336 -1.33 -8.39 18.87
CA LYS A 336 -0.25 -8.43 19.84
C LYS A 336 0.76 -7.35 19.46
#